data_AF-A0A1T4WD83-F1
#
_entry.id   AF-A0A1T4WD83-F1
#
_cell.length_a   1.000
_cell.length_b   1.000
_cell.length_c   1.000
_cell.angle_alpha   90.00
_cell.angle_beta   90.00
_cell.angle_gamma   90.00
#
_symmetry.space_group_name_H-M   'P 1'
#
loop_
_entity.id
_entity.type
_entity.pdbx_description
1 polymer ?
#
loop_
_entity_poly.entity_id
_entity_poly.type
_entity_poly.pdbx_seq_one_letter_code
_entity_poly.pdbx_strand_id
1 'polypeptide(L)'
;MNKPAFFLQRMNDHVQYLSKIKATLNKRGNFQGTDCHHCALGKWLYGEGPQEVQALGADVHNLFEQLFEPHEKFHEASARALAHFKTGDELGQYRAMTEMHQLSSYLIKTLLDLDRTVAKRAQRA
;
A
#
# COMPACT_ATOMS: atom_id res chain seq x y z
N MET A 1 -11.97 1.46 15.34
CA MET A 1 -12.08 1.45 13.87
C MET A 1 -13.46 0.94 13.42
N ASN A 2 -14.46 1.82 13.23
CA ASN A 2 -15.65 1.50 12.44
C ASN A 2 -15.80 2.56 11.34
N LYS A 3 -14.79 2.61 10.46
CA LYS A 3 -14.73 3.52 9.32
C LYS A 3 -14.71 2.65 8.05
N PRO A 4 -15.85 2.12 7.58
CA PRO A 4 -15.90 1.36 6.32
C PRO A 4 -15.29 2.15 5.14
N ALA A 5 -15.33 3.48 5.21
CA ALA A 5 -14.69 4.37 4.24
C ALA A 5 -13.14 4.35 4.29
N PHE A 6 -12.50 3.94 5.39
CA PHE A 6 -11.04 4.01 5.54
C PHE A 6 -10.33 3.11 4.53
N PHE A 7 -10.62 1.79 4.55
CA PHE A 7 -9.95 0.83 3.67
C PHE A 7 -10.27 1.07 2.20
N LEU A 8 -11.54 1.40 1.89
CA LEU A 8 -11.95 1.79 0.54
C LEU A 8 -11.19 3.02 0.05
N GLN A 9 -11.00 4.03 0.91
CA GLN A 9 -10.21 5.21 0.56
C GLN A 9 -8.74 4.85 0.33
N ARG A 10 -8.13 3.98 1.15
CA ARG A 10 -6.74 3.52 0.93
C ARG A 10 -6.56 2.79 -0.40
N MET A 11 -7.54 1.98 -0.80
CA MET A 11 -7.53 1.33 -2.11
C MET A 11 -7.64 2.35 -3.25
N ASN A 12 -8.52 3.35 -3.12
CA ASN A 12 -8.62 4.43 -4.11
C ASN A 12 -7.30 5.23 -4.19
N ASP A 13 -6.71 5.60 -3.06
CA ASP A 13 -5.42 6.32 -2.99
C ASP A 13 -4.33 5.54 -3.74
N HIS A 14 -4.29 4.20 -3.57
CA HIS A 14 -3.38 3.32 -4.28
C HIS A 14 -3.63 3.29 -5.81
N VAL A 15 -4.88 3.19 -6.26
CA VAL A 15 -5.23 3.24 -7.68
C VAL A 15 -4.78 4.56 -8.31
N GLN A 16 -4.98 5.68 -7.62
CA GLN A 16 -4.51 6.99 -8.06
C GLN A 16 -2.97 7.06 -8.12
N TYR A 17 -2.27 6.46 -7.15
CA TYR A 17 -0.81 6.37 -7.17
C TYR A 17 -0.30 5.62 -8.40
N LEU A 18 -0.83 4.42 -8.67
CA LEU A 18 -0.46 3.62 -9.84
C LEU A 18 -0.76 4.36 -11.15
N SER A 19 -1.88 5.10 -11.23
CA SER A 19 -2.21 5.92 -12.39
C SER A 19 -1.15 6.99 -12.66
N LYS A 20 -0.70 7.69 -11.61
CA LYS A 20 0.36 8.72 -11.72
C LYS A 20 1.71 8.15 -12.13
N ILE A 21 2.09 6.97 -11.60
CA ILE A 21 3.30 6.26 -12.02
C ILE A 21 3.19 5.90 -13.51
N LYS A 22 2.11 5.24 -13.93
CA LYS A 22 1.89 4.87 -15.33
C LYS A 22 1.88 6.08 -16.27
N ALA A 23 1.27 7.19 -15.86
CA ALA A 23 1.30 8.43 -16.66
C ALA A 23 2.73 8.93 -16.87
N THR A 24 3.58 8.88 -15.83
CA THR A 24 4.98 9.28 -15.91
C THR A 24 5.78 8.35 -16.81
N LEU A 25 5.64 7.03 -16.64
CA LEU A 25 6.31 6.03 -17.50
C LEU A 25 5.89 6.11 -18.97
N ASN A 26 4.70 6.66 -19.26
CA ASN A 26 4.20 6.91 -20.60
C ASN A 26 4.53 8.32 -21.14
N LYS A 27 5.42 9.08 -20.47
CA LYS A 27 5.77 10.47 -20.83
C LYS A 27 4.57 11.44 -20.85
N ARG A 28 3.52 11.15 -20.06
CA ARG A 28 2.29 11.95 -19.90
C ARG A 28 2.18 12.59 -18.51
N GLY A 29 3.23 12.52 -17.70
CA GLY A 29 3.27 13.03 -16.34
C GLY A 29 4.70 13.17 -15.82
N ASN A 30 4.84 13.71 -14.61
CA ASN A 30 6.12 14.01 -13.96
C ASN A 30 6.15 13.56 -12.49
N PHE A 31 5.32 12.59 -12.12
CA PHE A 31 5.21 12.11 -10.75
C PHE A 31 6.41 11.25 -10.37
N GLN A 32 7.10 11.62 -9.29
CA GLN A 32 8.36 11.00 -8.88
C GLN A 32 8.20 9.96 -7.76
N GLY A 33 6.97 9.50 -7.51
CA GLY A 33 6.66 8.67 -6.36
C GLY A 33 6.60 9.46 -5.05
N THR A 34 6.37 8.75 -3.96
CA THR A 34 6.44 9.30 -2.60
C THR A 34 7.14 8.33 -1.68
N ASP A 35 7.72 8.83 -0.59
CA ASP A 35 8.15 7.98 0.52
C ASP A 35 6.96 7.20 1.11
N CYS A 36 7.22 5.99 1.60
CA CYS A 36 6.20 5.13 2.19
C CYS A 36 5.53 5.80 3.40
N HIS A 37 6.26 6.51 4.26
CA HIS A 37 5.72 7.19 5.44
C HIS A 37 4.85 8.40 5.11
N HIS A 38 4.96 8.94 3.90
CA HIS A 38 4.23 10.14 3.49
C HIS A 38 2.88 9.85 2.81
N CYS A 39 2.61 8.60 2.41
CA CYS A 39 1.32 8.21 1.86
C CYS A 39 0.28 8.06 2.99
N ALA A 40 -1.01 8.11 2.66
CA ALA A 40 -2.07 8.05 3.67
C ALA A 40 -2.08 6.71 4.45
N LEU A 41 -1.69 5.61 3.81
CA LEU A 41 -1.53 4.31 4.47
C LEU A 41 -0.31 4.33 5.41
N GLY A 42 0.85 4.79 4.94
CA GLY A 42 2.06 4.89 5.76
C GLY A 42 1.86 5.77 6.98
N LYS A 43 1.27 6.97 6.81
CA LYS A 43 0.96 7.84 7.96
C LYS A 43 0.13 7.14 9.04
N TRP A 44 -0.75 6.23 8.65
CA TRP A 44 -1.51 5.42 9.58
C TRP A 44 -0.67 4.27 10.16
N LEU A 45 0.04 3.49 9.33
CA LEU A 45 0.89 2.37 9.77
C LEU A 45 1.91 2.80 10.83
N TYR A 46 2.60 3.93 10.61
CA TYR A 46 3.63 4.44 11.52
C TYR A 46 3.11 5.49 12.50
N GLY A 47 1.81 5.76 12.50
CA GLY A 47 1.15 6.76 13.34
C GLY A 47 0.18 6.12 14.33
N GLU A 48 -1.12 6.37 14.13
CA GLU A 48 -2.19 5.91 15.04
C GLU A 48 -2.48 4.40 14.93
N GLY A 49 -2.12 3.76 13.81
CA GLY A 49 -2.42 2.37 13.51
C GLY A 49 -2.05 1.39 14.61
N PRO A 50 -0.80 1.35 15.12
CA PRO A 50 -0.39 0.39 16.15
C PRO A 50 -1.27 0.45 17.40
N GLN A 51 -1.65 1.65 17.84
CA GLN A 51 -2.51 1.87 19.01
C GLN A 51 -3.95 1.42 18.72
N GLU A 52 -4.48 1.75 17.54
CA GLU A 52 -5.82 1.33 17.12
C GLU A 52 -5.95 -0.19 17.02
N VAL A 53 -4.89 -0.88 16.58
CA VAL A 53 -4.90 -2.32 16.34
C VAL A 53 -4.60 -3.11 17.62
N GLN A 54 -3.74 -2.60 18.50
CA GLN A 54 -3.38 -3.26 19.76
C GLN A 54 -4.61 -3.56 20.63
N ALA A 55 -5.57 -2.64 20.67
CA ALA A 55 -6.82 -2.79 21.43
C ALA A 55 -7.76 -3.89 20.87
N LEU A 56 -7.47 -4.45 19.69
CA LEU A 56 -8.39 -5.33 18.98
C LEU A 56 -8.03 -6.81 19.05
N GLY A 57 -6.84 -7.17 19.55
CA GLY A 57 -6.41 -8.56 19.76
C GLY A 57 -5.23 -9.01 18.87
N ALA A 58 -4.56 -10.09 19.29
CA ALA A 58 -3.25 -10.51 18.77
C ALA A 58 -3.24 -10.93 17.28
N ASP A 59 -4.26 -11.62 16.79
CA ASP A 59 -4.46 -11.97 15.37
C ASP A 59 -4.65 -10.74 14.46
N VAL A 60 -5.38 -9.71 14.92
CA VAL A 60 -5.53 -8.44 14.16
C VAL A 60 -4.19 -7.70 14.17
N HIS A 61 -3.48 -7.67 15.29
CA HIS A 61 -2.13 -7.12 15.36
C HIS A 61 -1.16 -7.86 14.41
N ASN A 62 -1.19 -9.20 14.38
CA ASN A 62 -0.34 -9.99 13.47
C ASN A 62 -0.64 -9.72 11.99
N LEU A 63 -1.90 -9.46 11.61
CA LEU A 63 -2.26 -9.05 10.25
C LEU A 63 -1.79 -7.63 9.93
N PHE A 64 -1.82 -6.73 10.92
CA PHE A 64 -1.33 -5.37 10.78
C PHE A 64 0.20 -5.32 10.56
N GLU A 65 0.97 -6.08 11.33
CA GLU A 65 2.44 -6.15 11.17
C GLU A 65 2.85 -6.64 9.77
N GLN A 66 2.04 -7.51 9.14
CA GLN A 66 2.29 -7.99 7.77
C GLN A 66 2.17 -6.90 6.69
N LEU A 67 1.70 -5.69 7.02
CA LEU A 67 1.56 -4.60 6.06
C LEU A 67 2.86 -3.82 5.84
N PHE A 68 3.75 -3.74 6.84
CA PHE A 68 4.89 -2.83 6.83
C PHE A 68 5.89 -3.13 5.71
N GLU A 69 6.50 -4.32 5.73
CA GLU A 69 7.54 -4.68 4.77
C GLU A 69 7.03 -4.65 3.31
N PRO A 70 5.86 -5.23 2.96
CA PRO A 70 5.37 -5.18 1.58
C PRO A 70 5.01 -3.76 1.12
N HIS A 71 4.61 -2.89 2.04
CA HIS A 71 4.33 -1.48 1.77
C HIS A 71 5.62 -0.70 1.47
N GLU A 72 6.67 -0.89 2.25
CA GLU A 72 8.00 -0.32 1.98
C GLU A 72 8.51 -0.79 0.61
N LYS A 73 8.52 -2.11 0.37
CA LYS A 73 8.94 -2.71 -0.90
C LYS A 73 8.13 -2.19 -2.09
N PHE A 74 6.84 -1.90 -1.92
CA PHE A 74 6.01 -1.34 -2.99
C PHE A 74 6.52 0.04 -3.41
N HIS A 75 6.84 0.90 -2.44
CA HIS A 75 7.37 2.24 -2.69
C HIS A 75 8.78 2.18 -3.28
N GLU A 76 9.64 1.28 -2.80
CA GLU A 76 10.96 1.04 -3.40
C GLU A 76 10.87 0.56 -4.85
N ALA A 77 9.99 -0.40 -5.15
CA ALA A 77 9.75 -0.87 -6.51
C ALA A 77 9.26 0.26 -7.42
N SER A 78 8.44 1.18 -6.90
CA SER A 78 8.02 2.37 -7.64
C SER A 78 9.18 3.32 -7.95
N ALA A 79 10.09 3.51 -7.00
CA ALA A 79 11.30 4.30 -7.19
C ALA A 79 12.23 3.66 -8.23
N ARG A 80 12.39 2.33 -8.19
CA ARG A 80 13.14 1.56 -9.20
C ARG A 80 12.53 1.71 -10.59
N ALA A 81 11.20 1.58 -10.73
CA ALA A 81 10.52 1.75 -12.02
C ALA A 81 10.79 3.12 -12.64
N LEU A 82 10.74 4.19 -11.83
CA LEU A 82 11.04 5.55 -12.26
C LEU A 82 12.53 5.75 -12.59
N ALA A 83 13.43 5.09 -11.86
CA ALA A 83 14.86 5.14 -12.15
C ALA A 83 15.19 4.47 -13.49
N HIS A 84 14.66 3.26 -13.72
CA HIS A 84 14.83 2.54 -14.99
C HIS A 84 14.26 3.32 -16.18
N PHE A 85 13.12 3.99 -15.99
CA PHE A 85 12.57 4.89 -17.01
C PHE A 85 13.52 6.04 -17.38
N LYS A 86 14.19 6.65 -16.39
CA LYS A 86 15.17 7.73 -16.64
C LYS A 86 16.38 7.25 -17.43
N THR A 87 16.79 5.99 -17.25
CA THR A 87 17.95 5.41 -17.94
C THR A 87 17.58 4.68 -19.24
N GLY A 88 16.29 4.61 -19.60
CA GLY A 88 15.81 3.88 -20.78
C GLY A 88 15.86 2.35 -20.65
N ASP A 89 15.94 1.81 -19.43
CA ASP A 89 15.95 0.38 -19.17
C ASP A 89 14.52 -0.18 -19.13
N GLU A 90 14.01 -0.57 -20.28
CA GLU A 90 12.63 -1.07 -20.42
C GLU A 90 12.38 -2.37 -19.65
N LEU A 91 13.36 -3.29 -19.60
CA LEU A 91 13.23 -4.56 -18.90
C LEU A 91 13.22 -4.36 -17.37
N GLY A 92 14.11 -3.50 -16.86
CA GLY A 92 14.13 -3.11 -15.45
C GLY A 92 12.83 -2.42 -15.03
N GLN A 93 12.32 -1.50 -15.87
CA GLN A 93 11.04 -0.84 -15.65
C GLN A 93 9.90 -1.86 -15.59
N TYR A 94 9.84 -2.81 -16.54
CA TYR A 94 8.81 -3.84 -16.57
C TYR A 94 8.82 -4.72 -15.31
N ARG A 95 10.02 -5.19 -14.91
CA ARG A 95 10.19 -6.02 -13.70
C ARG A 95 9.73 -5.29 -12.44
N ALA A 96 10.15 -4.04 -12.27
CA ALA A 96 9.75 -3.22 -11.13
C ALA A 96 8.23 -2.99 -11.10
N MET A 97 7.59 -2.76 -12.24
CA MET A 97 6.13 -2.64 -12.34
C MET A 97 5.40 -3.95 -12.04
N THR A 98 5.93 -5.10 -12.46
CA THR A 98 5.37 -6.41 -12.08
C THR A 98 5.44 -6.62 -10.57
N GLU A 99 6.59 -6.32 -9.95
CA GLU A 99 6.78 -6.42 -8.50
C GLU A 99 5.78 -5.52 -7.75
N MET A 100 5.59 -4.27 -8.20
CA MET A 100 4.58 -3.37 -7.65
C MET A 100 3.17 -3.97 -7.68
N HIS A 101 2.79 -4.64 -8.77
CA HIS A 101 1.47 -5.26 -8.89
C HIS A 101 1.30 -6.48 -7.96
N GLN A 102 2.35 -7.27 -7.76
CA GLN A 102 2.35 -8.40 -6.83
C GLN A 102 2.23 -7.91 -5.38
N LEU A 103 3.05 -6.93 -4.98
CA LEU A 103 3.02 -6.33 -3.65
C LEU A 103 1.68 -5.62 -3.37
N SER A 104 1.14 -4.91 -4.36
CA SER A 104 -0.20 -4.31 -4.29
C SER A 104 -1.28 -5.35 -4.01
N SER A 105 -1.25 -6.47 -4.74
CA SER A 105 -2.23 -7.55 -4.57
C SER A 105 -2.14 -8.17 -3.17
N TYR A 106 -0.94 -8.35 -2.65
CA TYR A 106 -0.70 -8.79 -1.28
C TYR A 106 -1.26 -7.79 -0.26
N LEU A 107 -0.89 -6.51 -0.36
CA LEU A 107 -1.34 -5.45 0.54
C LEU A 107 -2.86 -5.31 0.58
N ILE A 108 -3.53 -5.32 -0.58
CA ILE A 108 -4.99 -5.23 -0.67
C ILE A 108 -5.62 -6.44 0.02
N LYS A 109 -5.11 -7.65 -0.21
CA LYS A 109 -5.61 -8.86 0.46
C LYS A 109 -5.47 -8.74 1.99
N THR A 110 -4.29 -8.36 2.48
CA THR A 110 -4.03 -8.24 3.91
C THR A 110 -4.91 -7.17 4.57
N LEU A 111 -5.14 -6.03 3.90
CA LEU A 111 -6.06 -4.99 4.39
C LEU A 111 -7.52 -5.48 4.46
N LEU A 112 -7.97 -6.25 3.46
CA LEU A 112 -9.33 -6.83 3.48
C LEU A 112 -9.48 -7.90 4.56
N ASP A 113 -8.45 -8.71 4.79
CA ASP A 113 -8.46 -9.72 5.84
C ASP A 113 -8.43 -9.08 7.24
N LEU A 114 -7.70 -7.96 7.40
CA LEU A 114 -7.73 -7.12 8.59
C LEU A 114 -9.14 -6.59 8.87
N ASP A 115 -9.76 -5.92 7.89
CA ASP A 115 -11.11 -5.36 8.00
C ASP A 115 -12.17 -6.43 8.35
N ARG A 116 -12.13 -7.58 7.66
CA ARG A 116 -13.01 -8.72 7.93
C ARG A 116 -12.84 -9.26 9.35
N THR A 117 -11.60 -9.34 9.84
CA THR A 117 -11.31 -9.86 11.18
C THR A 117 -11.85 -8.92 12.25
N VAL A 118 -11.68 -7.60 12.07
CA VAL A 118 -12.25 -6.57 12.94
C VAL A 118 -13.78 -6.62 12.91
N ALA A 119 -14.40 -6.69 11.72
CA ALA A 119 -15.85 -6.75 11.58
C ALA A 119 -16.48 -7.99 12.24
N LYS A 120 -15.86 -9.17 12.07
CA LYS A 120 -16.32 -10.41 12.72
C LYS A 120 -16.26 -10.34 14.25
N ARG A 121 -15.31 -9.59 14.81
CA ARG A 121 -15.23 -9.36 16.25
C ARG A 121 -16.31 -8.43 16.76
N ALA A 122 -16.55 -7.33 16.05
CA ALA A 122 -17.61 -6.39 16.42
C ALA A 122 -19.01 -7.04 16.43
N GLN A 123 -19.23 -8.10 15.66
CA GLN A 123 -20.48 -8.88 15.66
C GLN A 123 -20.58 -9.91 16.80
N ARG A 124 -19.46 -10.20 17.49
CA ARG A 124 -19.38 -11.22 18.56
C ARG A 124 -19.23 -10.62 19.97
N ALA A 125 -18.95 -9.32 20.07
CA ALA A 125 -18.88 -8.54 21.30
C ALA A 125 -20.25 -7.93 21.61
#